data_AF-A0A0W8F6S2-F1
#
_entry.id   AF-A0A0W8F6S2-F1
#
_cell.length_a   1.000
_cell.length_b   1.000
_cell.length_c   1.000
_cell.angle_alpha   90.00
_cell.angle_beta   90.00
_cell.angle_gamma   90.00
#
_symmetry.space_group_name_H-M   'P 1'
#
loop_
_entity.id
_entity.type
_entity.pdbx_description
1 polymer ?
#
loop_
_entity_poly.entity_id
_entity_poly.type
_entity_poly.pdbx_seq_one_letter_code
_entity_poly.pdbx_strand_id
1 'polypeptide(L)'
;MAASGHRMFVGQSLTLGISAIYDDGEPAADASVQVFLNGALYSQNQTDSTGFFRMALPGTGAGDWMFVISGDGHDEVIQFSIKES
;
A
#
# COMPACT_ATOMS: atom_id res chain seq x y z
N MET A 1 1.98 -47.01 -15.39
CA MET A 1 2.50 -46.00 -14.44
C MET A 1 1.79 -44.69 -14.77
N ALA A 2 0.90 -44.21 -13.89
CA ALA A 2 0.21 -42.94 -14.10
C ALA A 2 1.08 -41.80 -13.56
N ALA A 3 1.51 -40.88 -14.42
CA ALA A 3 2.15 -39.65 -13.99
C ALA A 3 1.10 -38.77 -13.32
N SER A 4 1.17 -38.60 -12.00
CA SER A 4 0.37 -37.61 -11.27
C SER A 4 0.96 -36.24 -11.55
N GLY A 5 0.49 -35.60 -12.64
CA GLY A 5 0.82 -34.22 -12.94
C GLY A 5 0.23 -33.31 -11.87
N HIS A 6 1.10 -32.71 -11.06
CA HIS A 6 0.68 -31.70 -10.08
C HIS A 6 0.20 -30.45 -10.83
N ARG A 7 -0.99 -29.95 -10.49
CA ARG A 7 -1.49 -28.67 -11.03
C ARG A 7 -0.72 -27.53 -10.37
N MET A 8 -0.01 -26.74 -11.16
CA MET A 8 0.62 -25.50 -10.70
C MET A 8 -0.41 -24.36 -10.76
N PHE A 9 -0.54 -23.64 -9.65
CA PHE A 9 -1.26 -22.36 -9.60
C PHE A 9 -0.21 -21.26 -9.47
N VAL A 10 -0.24 -20.30 -10.40
CA VAL A 10 0.60 -19.10 -10.36
C VAL A 10 -0.26 -17.97 -9.81
N GLY A 11 0.27 -17.24 -8.83
CA GLY A 11 -0.35 -16.03 -8.28
C GLY A 11 0.63 -14.87 -8.35
N GLN A 12 0.12 -13.65 -8.38
CA GLN A 12 0.89 -12.43 -8.28
C GLN A 12 0.62 -11.76 -6.93
N SER A 13 1.63 -11.11 -6.36
CA SER A 13 1.47 -10.22 -5.23
C SER A 13 2.21 -8.92 -5.52
N LEU A 14 1.54 -7.80 -5.28
CA LEU A 14 2.15 -6.48 -5.40
C LEU A 14 2.28 -5.92 -3.99
N THR A 15 3.46 -5.40 -3.66
CA THR A 15 3.68 -4.70 -2.40
C THR A 15 3.98 -3.24 -2.70
N LEU A 16 3.28 -2.34 -2.02
CA LEU A 16 3.58 -0.92 -2.00
C LEU A 16 4.41 -0.58 -0.77
N GLY A 17 5.38 0.30 -0.97
CA GLY A 17 6.14 0.96 0.08
C GLY A 17 6.01 2.47 -0.08
N ILE A 18 5.69 3.16 0.99
CA ILE A 18 5.57 4.62 1.05
C ILE A 18 6.54 5.11 2.13
N SER A 19 7.32 6.13 1.82
CA SER A 19 8.19 6.82 2.76
C SER A 19 7.64 8.21 3.01
N ALA A 20 7.35 8.54 4.25
CA ALA A 20 6.91 9.86 4.69
C ALA A 20 8.03 10.52 5.50
N ILE A 21 8.46 11.69 5.05
CA ILE A 21 9.56 12.47 5.62
C ILE A 21 9.12 13.93 5.64
N TYR A 22 9.36 14.63 6.75
CA TYR A 22 9.11 16.06 6.87
C TYR A 22 10.16 16.90 6.10
N ASP A 23 9.92 18.21 5.95
CA ASP A 23 10.80 19.05 5.11
C ASP A 23 12.21 19.22 5.70
N ASP A 24 12.33 19.09 7.02
CA ASP A 24 13.58 19.09 7.76
C ASP A 24 14.36 17.76 7.66
N GLY A 25 13.77 16.75 7.03
CA GLY A 25 14.35 15.43 6.85
C GLY A 25 14.05 14.44 7.98
N GLU A 26 13.28 14.83 9.00
CA GLU A 26 12.85 13.88 10.04
C GLU A 26 11.82 12.88 9.48
N PRO A 27 11.89 11.60 9.86
CA PRO A 27 10.87 10.63 9.47
C PRO A 27 9.54 10.97 10.13
N ALA A 28 8.45 10.95 9.35
CA ALA A 28 7.11 11.09 9.89
C ALA A 28 6.69 9.76 10.55
N ALA A 29 7.23 9.48 11.73
CA ALA A 29 6.96 8.28 12.52
C ALA A 29 5.55 8.30 13.12
N ASP A 30 4.92 7.12 13.21
CA ASP A 30 3.56 6.94 13.75
C ASP A 30 2.47 7.79 13.07
N ALA A 31 2.77 8.34 11.88
CA ALA A 31 1.85 9.12 11.07
C ALA A 31 0.69 8.23 10.59
N SER A 32 -0.53 8.73 10.69
CA SER A 32 -1.74 8.01 10.27
C SER A 32 -1.76 7.83 8.76
N VAL A 33 -1.97 6.60 8.29
CA VAL A 33 -2.10 6.27 6.87
C VAL A 33 -3.50 5.71 6.63
N GLN A 34 -4.35 6.48 5.95
CA GLN A 34 -5.65 6.02 5.47
C GLN A 34 -5.53 5.60 4.00
N VAL A 35 -5.91 4.35 3.72
CA VAL A 35 -5.85 3.75 2.40
C VAL A 35 -7.25 3.61 1.85
N PHE A 36 -7.50 4.16 0.68
CA PHE A 36 -8.76 4.04 -0.04
C PHE A 36 -8.57 3.27 -1.34
N LEU A 37 -9.53 2.40 -1.64
CA LEU A 37 -9.63 1.66 -2.90
C LEU A 37 -10.97 2.00 -3.54
N ASN A 38 -10.93 2.54 -4.75
CA ASN A 38 -12.11 2.98 -5.51
C ASN A 38 -13.03 3.93 -4.70
N GLY A 39 -12.41 4.81 -3.90
CA GLY A 39 -13.09 5.79 -3.05
C GLY A 39 -13.64 5.25 -1.72
N ALA A 40 -13.54 3.95 -1.45
CA ALA A 40 -13.93 3.36 -0.17
C ALA A 40 -12.71 3.17 0.74
N LEU A 41 -12.85 3.44 2.05
CA LEU A 41 -11.78 3.18 3.02
C LEU A 41 -11.48 1.68 3.05
N TYR A 42 -10.27 1.32 2.64
CA TYR A 42 -9.78 -0.05 2.55
C TYR A 42 -9.03 -0.46 3.82
N SER A 43 -8.18 0.43 4.34
CA SER A 43 -7.40 0.17 5.55
C SER A 43 -6.99 1.47 6.24
N GLN A 44 -6.68 1.38 7.53
CA GLN A 44 -6.10 2.46 8.31
C GLN A 44 -4.95 1.88 9.14
N ASN A 45 -3.77 2.46 9.02
CA ASN A 45 -2.55 2.04 9.69
C ASN A 45 -1.71 3.27 10.07
N GLN A 46 -0.47 3.03 10.47
CA GLN A 46 0.51 4.08 10.72
C GLN A 46 1.83 3.74 10.02
N THR A 47 2.65 4.76 9.77
CA THR A 47 4.08 4.57 9.43
C THR A 47 4.83 3.98 10.62
N ASP A 48 5.91 3.27 10.35
CA ASP A 48 6.83 2.80 11.38
C ASP A 48 7.73 3.92 11.92
N SER A 49 8.62 3.59 12.85
CA SER A 49 9.57 4.54 13.46
C SER A 49 10.56 5.17 12.47
N THR A 50 10.64 4.66 11.24
CA THR A 50 11.47 5.21 10.15
C THR A 50 10.66 6.02 9.15
N GLY A 51 9.37 6.27 9.43
CA GLY A 51 8.46 6.98 8.52
C GLY A 51 8.03 6.11 7.34
N PHE A 52 8.23 4.78 7.41
CA PHE A 52 7.93 3.88 6.31
C PHE A 52 6.61 3.14 6.54
N PHE A 53 5.82 3.03 5.48
CA PHE A 53 4.59 2.26 5.45
C PHE A 53 4.66 1.23 4.34
N ARG A 54 4.26 -0.02 4.63
CA ARG A 54 4.27 -1.12 3.66
C ARG A 54 2.95 -1.86 3.66
N MET A 55 2.47 -2.18 2.48
CA MET A 55 1.21 -2.89 2.31
C MET A 55 1.21 -3.83 1.11
N ALA A 56 0.76 -5.06 1.33
CA ALA A 56 0.48 -5.99 0.24
C ALA A 56 -0.91 -5.69 -0.35
N LEU A 57 -0.97 -5.48 -1.66
CA LEU A 57 -2.21 -5.25 -2.37
C LEU A 57 -2.94 -6.58 -2.63
N PRO A 58 -4.28 -6.61 -2.54
CA PRO A 58 -5.07 -7.80 -2.79
C PRO A 58 -5.07 -8.17 -4.29
N GLY A 59 -4.96 -9.47 -4.58
CA GLY A 59 -5.09 -9.99 -5.95
C GLY A 59 -4.10 -9.37 -6.93
N THR A 60 -4.61 -8.83 -8.04
CA THR A 60 -3.78 -8.14 -9.05
C THR A 60 -3.38 -6.73 -8.63
N GLY A 61 -3.92 -6.22 -7.51
CA GLY A 61 -3.74 -4.85 -7.05
C GLY A 61 -4.54 -3.82 -7.86
N ALA A 62 -5.41 -4.25 -8.76
CA ALA A 62 -6.16 -3.35 -9.63
C ALA A 62 -7.17 -2.47 -8.88
N GLY A 63 -7.36 -1.26 -9.43
CA GLY A 63 -8.26 -0.25 -8.89
C GLY A 63 -7.58 1.11 -8.70
N ASP A 64 -8.39 2.08 -8.28
CA ASP A 64 -7.95 3.43 -7.95
C ASP A 64 -7.56 3.49 -6.49
N TRP A 65 -6.27 3.66 -6.22
CA TRP A 65 -5.71 3.74 -4.89
C TRP A 65 -5.47 5.20 -4.49
N MET A 66 -5.87 5.56 -3.28
CA MET A 66 -5.56 6.84 -2.66
C MET A 66 -5.05 6.61 -1.24
N PHE A 67 -3.92 7.20 -0.91
CA PHE A 67 -3.28 7.15 0.39
C PHE A 67 -3.27 8.56 0.96
N VAL A 68 -3.85 8.74 2.14
CA VAL A 68 -3.80 9.99 2.90
C VAL A 68 -2.90 9.75 4.10
N ILE A 69 -1.77 10.45 4.16
CA ILE A 69 -0.79 10.36 5.23
C ILE A 69 -0.91 11.64 6.07
N SER A 70 -1.19 11.49 7.36
CA SER A 70 -1.42 12.60 8.30
C SER A 70 -0.46 12.50 9.48
N GLY A 71 0.35 13.54 9.70
CA GLY A 71 1.34 13.61 10.79
C GLY A 71 1.61 15.06 11.20
N ASP A 72 1.72 15.32 12.52
CA ASP A 72 2.01 16.64 13.09
C ASP A 72 1.18 17.83 12.53
N GLY A 73 -0.06 17.57 12.12
CA GLY A 73 -0.96 18.59 11.55
C GLY A 73 -0.78 18.85 10.05
N HIS A 74 0.05 18.05 9.37
CA HIS A 74 0.22 18.05 7.92
C HIS A 74 -0.43 16.80 7.30
N ASP A 75 -1.00 16.98 6.11
CA ASP A 75 -1.63 15.93 5.32
C ASP A 75 -1.03 15.88 3.92
N GLU A 76 -0.59 14.71 3.49
CA GLU A 76 -0.10 14.45 2.14
C GLU A 76 -0.92 13.35 1.47
N VAL A 77 -1.16 13.49 0.16
CA VAL A 77 -2.01 12.57 -0.60
C VAL A 77 -1.26 12.01 -1.79
N ILE A 78 -1.22 10.67 -1.89
CA ILE A 78 -0.71 9.94 -3.05
C ILE A 78 -1.87 9.19 -3.69
N GLN A 79 -2.10 9.40 -4.98
CA GLN A 79 -3.15 8.72 -5.72
C GLN A 79 -2.62 8.14 -7.03
N PHE A 80 -2.98 6.89 -7.33
CA PHE A 80 -2.66 6.24 -8.61
C PHE A 80 -3.66 5.12 -8.92
N SER A 81 -3.74 4.73 -10.18
CA SER A 81 -4.61 3.66 -10.64
C SER A 81 -3.79 2.50 -11.19
N ILE A 82 -4.12 1.27 -10.78
CA ILE A 82 -3.56 0.04 -11.34
C ILE A 82 -4.61 -0.57 -12.25
N LYS A 83 -4.27 -0.81 -13.51
CA LYS A 83 -5.13 -1.46 -14.48
C LYS A 83 -4.74 -2.93 -14.63
N GLU A 84 -5.72 -3.82 -14.65
CA GLU A 84 -5.49 -5.20 -15.11
C GLU A 84 -5.17 -5.15 -16.61
N SER A 85 -4.11 -5.85 -16.99
CA SER A 85 -3.68 -5.97 -18.40
C SER A 85 -4.45 -7.06 -19.12
#